data_AF-A0A5Q4EDH8-F1
#
_entry.id   AF-A0A5Q4EDH8-F1
#
_cell.length_a   1.000
_cell.length_b   1.000
_cell.length_c   1.000
_cell.angle_alpha   90.00
_cell.angle_beta   90.00
_cell.angle_gamma   90.00
#
_symmetry.space_group_name_H-M   'P 1'
#
loop_
_entity.id
_entity.type
_entity.pdbx_description
1 polymer ?
#
loop_
_entity_poly.entity_id
_entity_poly.type
_entity_poly.pdbx_seq_one_letter_code
_entity_poly.pdbx_strand_id
1 'polypeptide(L)'
;MIDLEQVRKVALLARLDLSEAEEQQFTGQLSGILDYVEQLKELNTDDVEPTTRAIELSNITRTDDLETLCDRNAMLDCAPDREADFFKVPKILEG
;
A
#
# COMPACT_ATOMS: atom_id res chain seq x y z
N MET A 1 -19.60 3.31 10.80
CA MET A 1 -19.06 2.34 11.78
C MET A 1 -18.52 1.12 11.04
N ILE A 2 -17.24 0.80 11.26
CA ILE A 2 -16.57 -0.38 10.70
C ILE A 2 -16.63 -1.51 11.74
N ASP A 3 -16.82 -2.75 11.30
CA ASP A 3 -16.83 -3.92 12.19
C ASP A 3 -15.49 -4.68 12.20
N LEU A 4 -15.36 -5.63 13.13
CA LEU A 4 -14.14 -6.42 13.32
C LEU A 4 -13.76 -7.23 12.07
N GLU A 5 -14.75 -7.73 11.33
CA GLU A 5 -14.51 -8.51 10.11
C GLU A 5 -13.92 -7.61 9.01
N GLN A 6 -14.43 -6.39 8.88
CA GLN A 6 -13.90 -5.39 7.97
C GLN A 6 -12.47 -4.98 8.35
N VAL A 7 -12.15 -4.84 9.65
CA VAL A 7 -10.77 -4.59 10.10
C VAL A 7 -9.84 -5.73 9.69
N ARG A 8 -10.24 -6.99 9.94
CA ARG A 8 -9.49 -8.18 9.51
C ARG A 8 -9.26 -8.24 8.02
N LYS A 9 -10.30 -7.92 7.24
CA LYS A 9 -10.22 -7.89 5.78
C LYS A 9 -9.22 -6.84 5.29
N VAL A 10 -9.23 -5.65 5.87
CA VAL A 10 -8.29 -4.58 5.52
C VAL A 10 -6.86 -4.95 5.92
N ALA A 11 -6.67 -5.54 7.11
CA ALA A 11 -5.37 -6.04 7.56
C ALA A 11 -4.79 -7.08 6.59
N LEU A 12 -5.60 -8.04 6.14
CA LEU A 12 -5.21 -9.03 5.14
C LEU A 12 -4.78 -8.38 3.82
N LEU A 13 -5.55 -7.40 3.32
CA LEU A 13 -5.22 -6.66 2.10
C LEU A 13 -3.89 -5.89 2.24
N ALA A 14 -3.62 -5.35 3.43
CA ALA A 14 -2.38 -4.64 3.75
C ALA A 14 -1.21 -5.55 4.15
N ARG A 15 -1.41 -6.88 4.24
CA ARG A 15 -0.43 -7.86 4.74
C ARG A 15 0.05 -7.57 6.16
N LEU A 16 -0.86 -7.10 7.01
CA LEU A 16 -0.63 -6.89 8.43
C LEU A 16 -1.21 -8.04 9.23
N ASP A 17 -0.37 -8.65 10.07
CA ASP A 17 -0.80 -9.62 11.08
C ASP A 17 -1.12 -8.86 12.37
N LEU A 18 -2.33 -9.03 12.90
CA LEU A 18 -2.85 -8.28 14.05
C LEU A 18 -3.21 -9.24 15.17
N SER A 19 -2.84 -8.89 16.40
CA SER A 19 -3.35 -9.57 17.58
C SER A 19 -4.82 -9.23 17.84
N GLU A 20 -5.55 -10.10 18.56
CA GLU A 20 -6.96 -9.84 18.91
C GLU A 20 -7.16 -8.51 19.66
N ALA A 21 -6.18 -8.12 20.50
CA ALA A 21 -6.20 -6.85 21.20
C ALA A 21 -6.09 -5.65 20.24
N GLU A 22 -5.22 -5.75 19.23
CA GLU A 22 -5.07 -4.72 18.20
C GLU A 22 -6.30 -4.65 17.30
N GLU A 23 -6.92 -5.77 16.95
CA GLU A 23 -8.16 -5.78 16.16
C GLU A 23 -9.29 -5.01 16.87
N GLN A 24 -9.48 -5.26 18.17
CA GLN A 24 -10.48 -4.55 18.97
C GLN A 24 -10.15 -3.05 19.08
N GLN A 25 -8.89 -2.73 19.36
CA GLN A 25 -8.43 -1.35 19.44
C GLN A 25 -8.64 -0.60 18.11
N PHE A 26 -8.23 -1.20 16.99
CA PHE A 26 -8.33 -0.60 15.67
C PHE A 26 -9.75 -0.49 15.17
N THR A 27 -10.67 -1.37 15.58
CA THR A 27 -12.10 -1.22 15.26
C THR A 27 -12.64 0.13 15.76
N GLY A 28 -12.32 0.50 17.00
CA GLY A 28 -12.72 1.79 17.57
C GLY A 28 -12.02 2.98 16.92
N GLN A 29 -10.69 2.88 16.76
CA GLN A 29 -9.90 3.97 16.17
C GLN A 29 -10.26 4.25 14.71
N LEU A 30 -10.42 3.20 13.89
CA LEU A 30 -10.81 3.33 12.49
C LEU A 30 -12.25 3.84 12.35
N SER A 31 -13.17 3.44 13.24
CA SER A 31 -14.51 4.02 13.28
C SER A 31 -14.44 5.54 13.49
N GLY A 32 -13.66 6.00 14.48
CA GLY A 32 -13.50 7.43 14.74
C GLY A 32 -12.87 8.21 13.57
N ILE A 33 -11.89 7.61 12.87
CA ILE A 33 -11.29 8.22 11.67
C ILE A 33 -12.31 8.32 10.54
N LEU A 34 -13.09 7.26 10.30
CA LEU A 34 -14.12 7.28 9.26
C LEU A 34 -15.20 8.32 9.56
N ASP A 35 -15.65 8.40 10.81
CA ASP A 35 -16.63 9.40 11.26
C ASP A 35 -16.10 10.83 11.07
N TYR A 36 -14.79 11.06 11.31
CA TYR A 36 -14.16 12.35 11.04
C TYR A 36 -14.14 12.68 9.54
N VAL A 37 -13.83 11.70 8.68
CA VAL A 37 -13.82 11.86 7.22
C VAL A 37 -15.23 12.13 6.66
N GLU A 38 -16.30 11.70 7.34
CA GLU A 38 -17.67 11.97 6.90
C GLU A 38 -18.00 13.47 6.81
N GLN A 39 -17.28 14.34 7.52
CA GLN A 39 -17.43 15.80 7.42
C GLN A 39 -17.26 16.31 5.99
N LEU A 40 -16.48 15.61 5.15
CA LEU A 40 -16.29 15.98 3.75
C LEU A 40 -17.58 15.85 2.91
N LYS A 41 -18.57 15.06 3.36
CA LYS A 41 -19.88 14.91 2.69
C LYS A 41 -20.74 16.18 2.75
N GLU A 42 -20.40 17.13 3.61
CA GLU A 42 -21.11 18.41 3.74
C GLU A 42 -20.90 19.35 2.54
N LEU A 43 -19.88 19.08 1.73
CA LEU A 43 -19.52 19.88 0.55
C LEU A 43 -20.09 19.25 -0.72
N ASN A 44 -20.72 20.05 -1.58
CA ASN A 44 -21.14 19.62 -2.91
C ASN A 44 -19.94 19.58 -3.86
N THR A 45 -19.65 18.40 -4.43
CA THR A 45 -18.57 18.18 -5.41
C THR A 45 -19.08 17.66 -6.75
N ASP A 46 -20.39 17.72 -7.05
CA ASP A 46 -20.98 17.13 -8.26
C ASP A 46 -20.37 17.68 -9.57
N ASP A 47 -20.00 18.96 -9.57
CA ASP A 47 -19.39 19.66 -10.71
C ASP A 47 -17.88 19.93 -10.51
N VAL A 48 -17.23 19.25 -9.56
CA VAL A 48 -15.81 19.44 -9.24
C VAL A 48 -15.01 18.24 -9.72
N GLU A 49 -14.18 18.46 -10.74
CA GLU A 49 -13.27 17.43 -11.25
C GLU A 49 -12.22 17.04 -10.18
N PRO A 50 -11.91 15.73 -10.01
CA PRO A 50 -10.90 15.29 -9.06
C PRO A 50 -9.49 15.80 -9.37
N THR A 51 -8.84 16.39 -8.37
CA THR A 51 -7.44 16.82 -8.48
C THR A 51 -6.48 15.63 -8.34
N THR A 52 -5.97 15.12 -9.45
CA THR A 52 -5.01 13.99 -9.46
C THR A 52 -3.57 14.40 -9.16
N ARG A 53 -3.21 15.66 -9.43
CA ARG A 53 -1.86 16.19 -9.32
C ARG A 53 -1.90 17.68 -8.95
N ALA A 54 -0.94 18.13 -8.17
CA ALA A 54 -0.79 19.54 -7.82
C ALA A 54 -0.23 20.40 -8.96
N ILE A 55 0.44 19.78 -9.94
CA ILE A 55 1.02 20.45 -11.10
C ILE A 55 0.60 19.74 -12.38
N GLU A 56 0.46 20.51 -13.45
CA GLU A 56 0.26 19.99 -14.80
C GLU A 56 1.55 19.37 -15.32
N LEU A 57 1.50 18.09 -15.70
CA LEU A 57 2.51 17.51 -16.58
C LEU A 57 1.83 16.93 -17.80
N SER A 58 2.49 17.02 -18.94
CA SER A 58 2.10 16.35 -20.17
C SER A 58 3.14 15.29 -20.52
N ASN A 59 2.68 14.05 -20.71
CA ASN A 59 3.37 12.93 -21.36
C ASN A 59 4.91 12.94 -21.25
N ILE A 60 5.43 12.89 -20.02
CA ILE A 60 6.87 12.81 -19.79
C ILE A 60 7.34 11.40 -20.13
N THR A 61 7.97 11.24 -21.29
CA THR A 61 8.50 9.96 -21.77
C THR A 61 10.01 9.86 -21.57
N ARG A 62 10.51 8.66 -21.28
CA ARG A 62 11.94 8.31 -21.32
C ARG A 62 12.28 7.81 -22.74
N THR A 63 13.49 8.08 -23.21
CA THR A 63 14.03 7.47 -24.43
C THR A 63 14.20 5.96 -24.27
N ASP A 64 14.11 5.20 -25.36
CA ASP A 64 14.31 3.75 -25.34
C ASP A 64 15.79 3.39 -25.50
N ASP A 65 16.60 3.83 -24.55
CA ASP A 65 18.04 3.55 -24.51
C ASP A 65 18.35 2.46 -23.48
N LEU A 66 19.35 1.62 -23.80
CA LEU A 66 19.85 0.58 -22.89
C LEU A 66 20.71 1.20 -21.79
N GLU A 67 20.25 1.06 -20.55
CA GLU A 67 21.04 1.37 -19.36
C GLU A 67 21.42 0.07 -18.64
N THR A 68 22.72 -0.22 -18.53
CA THR A 68 23.22 -1.36 -17.75
C THR A 68 23.30 -1.02 -16.26
N LEU A 69 22.50 -1.69 -15.45
CA LEU A 69 22.64 -1.70 -13.99
C LEU A 69 23.79 -2.65 -13.62
N CYS A 70 24.93 -2.09 -13.24
CA CYS A 70 26.19 -2.82 -13.25
C CYS A 70 26.49 -3.68 -12.01
N ASP A 71 25.75 -3.55 -10.91
CA ASP A 71 26.13 -4.21 -9.65
C ASP A 71 25.02 -5.09 -9.06
N ARG A 72 25.03 -6.36 -9.48
CA ARG A 72 24.16 -7.40 -8.92
C ARG A 72 24.43 -7.60 -7.42
N ASN A 73 25.69 -7.55 -7.00
CA ASN A 73 26.05 -7.81 -5.60
C ASN A 73 25.49 -6.70 -4.71
N ALA A 74 25.60 -5.43 -5.13
CA ALA A 74 24.99 -4.32 -4.41
C ALA A 74 23.47 -4.47 -4.22
N MET A 75 22.76 -5.04 -5.20
CA MET A 75 21.33 -5.33 -5.06
C MET A 75 21.05 -6.48 -4.08
N LEU A 76 21.82 -7.57 -4.19
CA LEU A 76 21.63 -8.77 -3.36
C LEU A 76 22.10 -8.57 -1.91
N ASP A 77 23.04 -7.66 -1.67
CA ASP A 77 23.51 -7.35 -0.32
C ASP A 77 22.47 -6.57 0.50
N CYS A 78 21.43 -6.01 -0.15
CA CYS A 78 20.25 -5.44 0.51
C CYS A 78 19.16 -6.49 0.81
N ALA A 79 19.32 -7.74 0.36
CA ALA A 79 18.33 -8.79 0.58
C ALA A 79 18.34 -9.29 2.03
N PRO A 80 17.16 -9.54 2.64
CA PRO A 80 17.09 -10.21 3.94
C PRO A 80 17.68 -11.64 3.93
N ASP A 81 17.49 -12.38 2.83
CA ASP A 81 18.04 -13.71 2.60
C ASP A 81 18.34 -13.91 1.10
N ARG A 82 19.40 -14.63 0.78
CA ARG A 82 19.81 -14.94 -0.59
C ARG A 82 20.32 -16.35 -0.74
N GLU A 83 20.10 -16.92 -1.91
CA GLU A 83 20.67 -18.19 -2.32
C GLU A 83 21.41 -17.99 -3.64
N ALA A 84 22.74 -18.01 -3.59
CA ALA A 84 23.61 -17.64 -4.71
C ALA A 84 23.18 -16.28 -5.32
N ASP A 85 22.74 -16.29 -6.58
CA ASP A 85 22.33 -15.11 -7.34
C ASP A 85 20.83 -14.75 -7.17
N PHE A 86 20.11 -15.36 -6.22
CA PHE A 86 18.66 -15.20 -6.07
C PHE A 86 18.25 -14.65 -4.70
N PHE A 87 17.16 -13.87 -4.69
CA PHE A 87 16.44 -13.54 -3.45
C PHE A 87 15.72 -14.79 -2.95
N LYS A 88 15.99 -15.18 -1.71
CA LYS A 88 15.40 -16.38 -1.13
C LYS A 88 14.13 -16.01 -0.36
N VAL A 89 13.02 -16.66 -0.73
CA VAL A 89 11.71 -16.47 -0.11
C VAL A 89 11.08 -17.83 0.21
N PRO A 90 10.13 -17.89 1.17
CA PRO A 90 9.33 -19.10 1.37
C PRO A 90 8.64 -19.51 0.06
N LYS A 91 8.54 -20.82 -0.16
CA LYS A 91 7.87 -21.37 -1.33
C LYS A 91 6.41 -20.91 -1.36
N ILE A 92 5.99 -20.34 -2.48
CA ILE A 92 4.59 -20.00 -2.73
C ILE A 92 3.84 -21.31 -2.98
N LEU A 93 2.94 -21.67 -2.05
CA LEU A 93 1.99 -22.76 -2.20
C LEU A 93 0.64 -22.14 -2.54
N GLU A 94 -0.15 -22.78 -3.41
CA GLU A 94 -1.55 -22.38 -3.61
C GLU A 94 -2.32 -22.61 -2.30
N GLY A 95 -3.10 -21.60 -1.90
CA GLY A 95 -3.97 -21.62 -0.72
C GLY A 95 -5.43 -21.54 -1.12
#